data_AF-A0A142Y3I6-F1
#
_entry.id   AF-A0A142Y3I6-F1
#
_cell.length_a   1.000
_cell.length_b   1.000
_cell.length_c   1.000
_cell.angle_alpha   90.00
_cell.angle_beta   90.00
_cell.angle_gamma   90.00
#
_symmetry.space_group_name_H-M   'P 1'
#
loop_
_entity.id
_entity.type
_entity.pdbx_description
1 polymer ?
#
loop_
_entity_poly.entity_id
_entity_poly.type
_entity_poly.pdbx_seq_one_letter_code
_entity_poly.pdbx_strand_id
1 'polypeptide(L)'
;MVAMDIPKDDPQRELFALLKSASVVVLTIGSGDDVSPATAMQLGVAVAYDKPIVAIVDQGIKVPTKLSKLVDVMIYRGDNPIKLAESIQSAVLALCKGKATEHG
;
A
#
# COMPACT_ATOMS: atom_id res chain seq x y z
N MET A 1 27.41 -9.89 29.83
CA MET A 1 26.14 -9.67 29.14
C MET A 1 26.06 -8.19 28.82
N VAL A 2 26.23 -7.80 27.56
CA VAL A 2 26.02 -6.40 27.15
C VAL A 2 24.53 -6.30 26.86
N ALA A 3 23.80 -5.62 27.75
CA ALA A 3 22.45 -5.19 27.43
C ALA A 3 22.56 -4.22 26.25
N MET A 4 22.27 -4.70 25.05
CA MET A 4 22.01 -3.81 23.93
C MET A 4 20.69 -3.12 24.25
N ASP A 5 20.78 -1.86 24.70
CA ASP A 5 19.65 -0.94 24.70
C ASP A 5 19.17 -0.80 23.25
N ILE A 6 18.16 -1.59 22.89
CA ILE A 6 17.46 -1.44 21.61
C ILE A 6 16.69 -0.12 21.74
N PRO A 7 16.96 0.89 20.90
CA PRO A 7 16.24 2.14 20.97
C PRO A 7 14.74 1.88 20.88
N LYS A 8 13.97 2.45 21.83
CA LYS A 8 12.52 2.25 21.97
C LYS A 8 11.71 2.81 20.80
N ASP A 9 12.32 3.64 19.97
CA ASP A 9 11.74 4.25 18.78
C ASP A 9 12.39 3.68 17.52
N ASP A 10 12.04 2.44 17.18
CA ASP A 10 12.38 1.88 15.87
C ASP A 10 11.28 2.30 14.88
N PRO A 11 11.54 3.28 13.99
CA PRO A 11 10.53 3.79 13.05
C PRO A 11 10.00 2.70 12.12
N GLN A 12 10.75 1.60 11.94
CA GLN A 12 10.24 0.45 11.20
C GLN A 12 9.15 -0.25 12.00
N ARG A 13 9.36 -0.51 13.30
CA ARG A 13 8.34 -1.15 14.16
C ARG A 13 7.04 -0.39 14.18
N GLU A 14 7.10 0.95 14.22
CA GLU A 14 5.90 1.80 14.16
C GLU A 14 5.18 1.64 12.81
N LEU A 15 5.92 1.67 11.69
CA LEU A 15 5.35 1.42 10.36
C LEU A 15 4.69 0.04 10.24
N PHE A 16 5.34 -1.01 10.77
CA PHE A 16 4.77 -2.37 10.79
C PHE A 16 3.48 -2.42 11.62
N ALA A 17 3.44 -1.77 12.78
CA ALA A 17 2.25 -1.70 13.62
C ALA A 17 1.10 -0.96 12.90
N LEU A 18 1.41 0.16 12.24
CA LEU A 18 0.45 0.92 11.45
C LEU A 18 -0.13 0.07 10.31
N LEU A 19 0.71 -0.57 9.50
CA LEU A 19 0.28 -1.45 8.41
C LEU A 19 -0.55 -2.63 8.91
N LYS A 20 -0.19 -3.21 10.05
CA LYS A 20 -0.96 -4.29 10.68
C LYS A 20 -2.35 -3.82 11.14
N SER A 21 -2.46 -2.60 11.65
CA SER A 21 -3.73 -2.03 12.12
C SER A 21 -4.61 -1.48 11.01
N ALA A 22 -4.03 -1.16 9.84
CA ALA A 22 -4.76 -0.56 8.73
C ALA A 22 -5.82 -1.51 8.15
N SER A 23 -6.98 -0.95 7.79
CA SER A 23 -8.03 -1.67 7.07
C SER A 23 -7.75 -1.78 5.58
N VAL A 24 -7.10 -0.76 5.00
CA VAL A 24 -6.65 -0.69 3.61
C VAL A 24 -5.33 0.04 3.58
N VAL A 25 -4.38 -0.43 2.78
CA VAL A 25 -3.08 0.21 2.57
C VAL A 25 -3.11 0.96 1.25
N VAL A 26 -2.82 2.26 1.29
CA VAL A 26 -2.67 3.11 0.09
C VAL A 26 -1.21 3.45 -0.06
N LEU A 27 -0.63 3.11 -1.22
CA LEU A 27 0.78 3.35 -1.52
C LEU A 27 0.95 4.02 -2.87
N THR A 28 2.01 4.81 -3.01
CA THR A 28 2.36 5.44 -4.29
C THR A 28 3.51 4.69 -4.93
N ILE A 29 3.35 4.34 -6.20
CA ILE A 29 4.38 3.82 -7.10
C ILE A 29 4.77 4.99 -8.01
N GLY A 30 5.81 5.70 -7.61
CA GLY A 30 6.24 6.93 -8.25
C GLY A 30 7.28 6.74 -9.34
N SER A 31 7.66 7.86 -9.97
CA SER A 31 8.64 7.92 -11.04
C SER A 31 10.05 7.53 -10.61
N GLY A 32 10.47 6.35 -11.04
CA GLY A 32 11.83 5.80 -11.04
C GLY A 32 11.78 4.51 -11.82
N ASP A 33 12.84 4.16 -12.57
CA ASP A 33 12.90 2.91 -13.33
C ASP A 33 12.65 1.66 -12.45
N ASP A 34 12.74 1.80 -11.12
CA ASP A 34 12.49 0.77 -10.13
C ASP A 34 11.53 1.21 -9.03
N VAL A 35 10.71 0.26 -8.57
CA VAL A 35 9.92 0.41 -7.33
C VAL A 35 10.89 0.56 -6.17
N SER A 36 10.75 1.66 -5.41
CA SER A 36 11.65 1.94 -4.30
C SER A 36 11.68 0.77 -3.29
N PRO A 37 12.84 0.46 -2.67
CA PRO A 37 12.91 -0.59 -1.64
C PRO A 37 11.90 -0.39 -0.50
N ALA A 38 11.62 0.86 -0.15
CA ALA A 38 10.61 1.20 0.86
C ALA A 38 9.19 0.81 0.41
N THR A 39 8.81 1.14 -0.83
CA THR A 39 7.51 0.76 -1.41
C THR A 39 7.38 -0.76 -1.53
N ALA A 40 8.44 -1.45 -1.96
CA ALA A 40 8.46 -2.91 -2.07
C ALA A 40 8.32 -3.58 -0.70
N MET A 41 8.98 -3.05 0.33
CA MET A 41 8.86 -3.52 1.70
C MET A 41 7.44 -3.30 2.23
N GLN A 42 6.86 -2.10 2.09
CA GLN A 42 5.49 -1.81 2.50
C GLN A 42 4.48 -2.74 1.81
N LEU A 43 4.66 -3.00 0.51
CA LEU A 43 3.82 -3.95 -0.23
C LEU A 43 3.95 -5.37 0.31
N GLY A 44 5.19 -5.85 0.53
CA GLY A 44 5.41 -7.19 1.10
C GLY A 44 4.77 -7.36 2.47
N VAL A 45 4.82 -6.33 3.31
CA VAL A 45 4.18 -6.34 4.65
C VAL A 45 2.67 -6.30 4.56
N ALA A 46 2.11 -5.46 3.68
CA ALA A 46 0.67 -5.40 3.45
C ALA A 46 0.13 -6.75 2.95
N VAL A 47 0.83 -7.41 2.02
CA VAL A 47 0.51 -8.78 1.57
C VAL A 47 0.63 -9.78 2.71
N ALA A 48 1.70 -9.73 3.51
CA ALA A 48 1.89 -10.64 4.64
C ALA A 48 0.80 -10.53 5.71
N TYR A 49 0.19 -9.35 5.87
CA TYR A 49 -0.92 -9.10 6.78
C TYR A 49 -2.30 -9.22 6.13
N ASP A 50 -2.40 -9.77 4.91
CA ASP A 50 -3.63 -9.90 4.13
C ASP A 50 -4.44 -8.58 4.01
N LYS A 51 -3.72 -7.47 3.85
CA LYS A 51 -4.35 -6.16 3.75
C LYS A 51 -4.77 -5.87 2.32
N PRO A 52 -5.99 -5.33 2.09
CA PRO A 52 -6.34 -4.75 0.80
C PRO A 52 -5.39 -3.61 0.45
N ILE A 53 -4.96 -3.54 -0.81
CA ILE A 53 -3.92 -2.63 -1.28
C ILE A 53 -4.45 -1.80 -2.46
N VAL A 54 -4.33 -0.47 -2.33
CA VAL A 54 -4.55 0.49 -3.40
C VAL A 54 -3.21 1.10 -3.80
N ALA A 55 -2.81 0.92 -5.06
CA ALA A 55 -1.60 1.55 -5.59
C ALA A 55 -1.95 2.77 -6.45
N ILE A 56 -1.34 3.90 -6.13
CA ILE A 56 -1.37 5.13 -6.95
C ILE A 56 -0.13 5.12 -7.83
N VAL A 57 -0.31 5.02 -9.14
CA VAL A 57 0.78 4.88 -10.12
C VAL A 57 0.96 6.19 -10.86
N ASP A 58 2.18 6.74 -10.90
CA ASP A 58 2.47 7.94 -11.70
C ASP A 58 2.31 7.68 -13.20
N GLN A 59 1.96 8.71 -13.98
CA GLN A 59 1.78 8.56 -15.43
C GLN A 59 3.09 8.12 -16.09
N GLY A 60 2.96 7.22 -17.08
CA GLY A 60 4.12 6.70 -17.82
C GLY A 60 4.89 5.60 -17.10
N ILE A 61 4.56 5.27 -15.86
CA ILE A 61 5.21 4.19 -15.11
C ILE A 61 4.63 2.83 -15.50
N LYS A 62 5.52 1.94 -15.94
CA LYS A 62 5.20 0.54 -16.20
C LYS A 62 5.37 -0.26 -14.92
N VAL A 63 4.27 -0.61 -14.28
CA VAL A 63 4.30 -1.49 -13.11
C VAL A 63 4.66 -2.92 -13.56
N PRO A 64 5.68 -3.57 -12.97
CA PRO A 64 5.98 -4.96 -13.24
C PRO A 64 4.76 -5.87 -13.00
N THR A 65 4.51 -6.83 -13.91
CA THR A 65 3.35 -7.73 -13.84
C THR A 65 3.24 -8.51 -12.52
N LYS A 66 4.37 -8.77 -11.86
CA LYS A 66 4.39 -9.41 -10.55
C LYS A 66 3.80 -8.51 -9.47
N LEU A 67 4.09 -7.21 -9.50
CA LEU A 67 3.59 -6.25 -8.52
C LEU A 67 2.12 -5.91 -8.77
N SER A 68 1.70 -5.80 -10.04
CA SER A 68 0.29 -5.56 -10.37
C SER A 68 -0.65 -6.67 -9.88
N LYS A 69 -0.15 -7.89 -9.67
CA LYS A 69 -0.92 -9.02 -9.12
C LYS A 69 -1.06 -8.98 -7.60
N LEU A 70 -0.21 -8.21 -6.92
CA LEU A 70 -0.23 -8.08 -5.46
C LEU A 70 -1.11 -6.92 -4.98
N VAL A 71 -1.60 -6.09 -5.91
CA VAL A 71 -2.40 -4.91 -5.62
C VAL A 71 -3.85 -5.20 -6.04
N ASP A 72 -4.81 -4.90 -5.17
CA ASP A 72 -6.23 -5.09 -5.46
C ASP A 72 -6.76 -4.03 -6.43
N VAL A 73 -6.36 -2.77 -6.24
CA VAL A 73 -6.79 -1.64 -7.10
C VAL A 73 -5.60 -0.78 -7.49
N MET A 74 -5.43 -0.56 -8.79
CA MET A 74 -4.46 0.39 -9.33
C MET A 74 -5.17 1.65 -9.84
N ILE A 75 -4.69 2.82 -9.41
CA ILE A 75 -5.18 4.14 -9.82
C ILE A 75 -4.03 4.88 -10.47
N TYR A 76 -4.16 5.25 -11.73
CA TYR A 76 -3.16 6.08 -12.40
C TYR A 76 -3.39 7.55 -12.03
N ARG A 77 -2.32 8.22 -11.58
CA ARG A 77 -2.35 9.63 -11.18
C ARG A 77 -2.64 10.51 -12.38
N GLY A 78 -3.83 11.10 -12.43
CA GLY A 78 -4.18 12.13 -13.41
C GLY A 78 -3.64 13.52 -13.02
N ASP A 79 -3.85 14.51 -13.89
CA ASP A 79 -3.47 15.91 -13.64
C ASP A 79 -4.43 16.64 -12.68
N ASN A 80 -5.57 16.02 -12.35
CA ASN A 80 -6.58 16.60 -11.46
C ASN A 80 -6.55 15.92 -10.07
N PRO A 81 -6.11 16.64 -9.00
CA PRO A 81 -6.00 16.07 -7.67
C PRO A 81 -7.34 15.74 -7.02
N ILE A 82 -8.43 16.45 -7.39
CA ILE A 82 -9.78 16.18 -6.85
C ILE A 82 -10.27 14.82 -7.37
N LYS A 83 -10.14 14.57 -8.67
CA LYS A 83 -10.51 13.28 -9.28
C LYS A 83 -9.69 12.12 -8.71
N LEU A 84 -8.42 12.36 -8.41
CA LEU A 84 -7.57 11.37 -7.75
C LEU A 84 -8.11 11.02 -6.35
N ALA A 85 -8.42 12.04 -5.55
CA ALA A 85 -8.98 11.85 -4.21
C ALA A 85 -10.31 11.08 -4.24
N GLU A 86 -11.22 11.43 -5.16
CA GLU A 86 -12.49 10.72 -5.37
C GLU A 86 -12.28 9.26 -5.77
N SER A 87 -11.30 8.99 -6.63
CA SER A 87 -10.95 7.63 -7.08
C SER A 87 -10.40 6.79 -5.92
N ILE A 88 -9.51 7.37 -5.11
CA ILE A 88 -8.97 6.72 -3.91
C ILE A 88 -10.09 6.41 -2.92
N GLN A 89 -10.94 7.40 -2.61
CA GLN A 89 -12.05 7.22 -1.69
C GLN A 89 -12.99 6.10 -2.15
N SER A 90 -13.33 6.09 -3.44
CA SER A 90 -14.20 5.07 -4.03
C SER A 90 -13.58 3.67 -3.94
N ALA A 91 -12.28 3.55 -4.25
CA ALA A 91 -11.55 2.29 -4.16
C ALA A 91 -11.48 1.75 -2.72
N VAL A 92 -11.12 2.61 -1.77
CA VAL A 92 -11.05 2.25 -0.34
C VAL A 92 -12.42 1.81 0.17
N LEU A 93 -13.50 2.53 -0.17
CA LEU A 93 -14.85 2.14 0.22
C LEU A 93 -15.28 0.81 -0.37
N ALA A 94 -14.93 0.53 -1.63
CA ALA A 94 -15.23 -0.74 -2.27
C ALA A 94 -14.49 -1.90 -1.59
N LEU A 95 -13.21 -1.74 -1.26
CA LEU A 95 -12.41 -2.76 -0.58
C LEU A 95 -12.87 -3.01 0.86
N CYS A 96 -13.25 -1.95 1.59
CA CYS A 96 -13.80 -2.08 2.94
C CYS A 96 -15.17 -2.77 2.96
N LYS A 97 -15.99 -2.61 1.90
CA LYS A 97 -17.31 -3.25 1.79
C LYS A 97 -17.25 -4.66 1.20
N GLY A 98 -16.33 -4.90 0.27
CA GLY A 98 -16.23 -6.14 -0.51
C GLY A 98 -15.71 -7.35 0.27
N LYS A 99 -14.84 -7.16 1.27
CA LYS A 99 -14.38 -8.25 2.17
C LYS A 99 -15.46 -8.74 3.17
N ALA A 100 -16.67 -8.16 3.17
CA ALA A 100 -17.80 -8.64 3.97
C ALA A 100 -18.73 -9.63 3.25
N THR A 101 -18.48 -9.92 1.95
CA THR A 101 -19.41 -10.67 1.07
C THR A 101 -18.84 -11.96 0.49
N GLU A 102 -17.90 -12.63 1.17
CA GLU A 102 -17.42 -13.97 0.74
C GLU A 102 -17.78 -15.10 1.70
N HIS A 103 -18.89 -15.01 2.44
CA HIS A 103 -19.57 -16.17 3.04
C HIS A 103 -21.05 -16.17 2.66
N GLY A 104 -21.35 -16.84 1.54
CA GLY A 104 -22.68 -17.27 1.13
C GLY A 104 -22.59 -18.69 0.62
#